data_AF-A0A6J5JEZ7-F1
#
_entry.id   AF-A0A6J5JEZ7-F1
#
_cell.length_a   1.000
_cell.length_b   1.000
_cell.length_c   1.000
_cell.angle_alpha   90.00
_cell.angle_beta   90.00
_cell.angle_gamma   90.00
#
_symmetry.space_group_name_H-M   'P 1'
#
loop_
_entity.id
_entity.type
_entity.pdbx_description
1 polymer ?
#
loop_
_entity_poly.entity_id
_entity_poly.type
_entity_poly.pdbx_seq_one_letter_code
_entity_poly.pdbx_strand_id
1 'polypeptide(L)'
;MKRNPIHQTHAPISSHQRNQLAMDATDVRATATRKDLLLDWREEANELDAAREHFDLGCWLYYYAPRIRRASSFDDRVDCARRLFEAGIFRPGYQFFTIFGFGEREFDSVFEMGDAEAVIEQLRSHLESPRIQEAFKRYGWPVERMQQSLF
;
A
#
# COMPACT_ATOMS: atom_id res chain seq x y z
N MET A 1 3.84 26.29 -4.89
CA MET A 1 4.52 25.16 -5.55
C MET A 1 4.07 23.87 -4.89
N LYS A 2 3.21 23.08 -5.54
CA LYS A 2 2.85 21.75 -5.06
C LYS A 2 4.03 20.83 -5.38
N ARG A 3 4.68 20.27 -4.35
CA ARG A 3 5.76 19.29 -4.53
C ARG A 3 5.17 18.06 -5.20
N ASN A 4 5.75 17.65 -6.33
CA ASN A 4 5.46 16.34 -6.93
C ASN A 4 5.88 15.26 -5.92
N PRO A 5 4.95 14.46 -5.35
CA PRO A 5 5.26 13.50 -4.28
C PRO A 5 6.03 12.25 -4.76
N ILE A 6 6.29 12.15 -6.06
CA ILE A 6 6.80 10.96 -6.76
C ILE A 6 8.23 10.56 -6.31
N HIS A 7 8.97 11.44 -5.62
CA HIS A 7 10.33 11.16 -5.13
C HIS A 7 10.50 11.21 -3.61
N GLN A 8 9.41 11.27 -2.84
CA GLN A 8 9.56 11.20 -1.37
C GLN A 8 9.90 9.78 -0.95
N THR A 9 11.10 9.60 -0.39
CA THR A 9 11.57 8.32 0.16
C THR A 9 10.79 7.96 1.44
N HIS A 10 10.49 8.95 2.28
CA HIS A 10 9.81 8.73 3.57
C HIS A 10 8.36 9.20 3.54
N ALA A 11 7.50 8.43 4.22
CA ALA A 11 6.10 8.77 4.42
C ALA A 11 5.96 10.11 5.16
N PRO A 12 4.97 10.95 4.82
CA PRO A 12 4.73 12.23 5.46
C PRO A 12 4.00 12.04 6.80
N ILE A 13 4.66 11.34 7.71
CA ILE A 13 4.26 11.12 9.10
C ILE A 13 5.27 11.83 10.02
N SER A 14 4.83 12.17 11.23
CA SER A 14 5.74 12.80 12.21
C SER A 14 6.82 11.82 12.68
N SER A 15 7.95 12.36 13.16
CA SER A 15 9.00 11.55 13.80
C SER A 15 8.46 10.77 15.00
N HIS A 16 7.50 11.32 15.73
CA HIS A 16 6.84 10.63 16.84
C HIS A 16 6.07 9.39 16.34
N GLN A 17 5.27 9.52 15.30
CA GLN A 17 4.54 8.39 14.70
C GLN A 17 5.51 7.33 14.16
N ARG A 18 6.56 7.73 13.45
CA ARG A 18 7.57 6.79 12.92
C ARG A 18 8.28 6.04 14.05
N ASN A 19 8.65 6.71 15.13
CA ASN A 19 9.27 6.08 16.29
C ASN A 19 8.30 5.12 16.99
N GLN A 20 7.02 5.49 17.11
CA GLN A 20 6.01 4.60 17.67
C GLN A 20 5.86 3.33 16.83
N LEU A 21 5.76 3.45 15.50
CA LEU A 21 5.71 2.32 14.59
C LEU A 21 6.97 1.45 14.69
N ALA A 22 8.14 2.05 14.87
CA ALA A 22 9.39 1.32 15.04
C ALA A 22 9.42 0.53 16.35
N MET A 23 8.92 1.11 17.45
CA MET A 23 8.77 0.39 18.72
C MET A 23 7.75 -0.74 18.58
N ASP A 24 6.60 -0.49 17.96
CA ASP A 24 5.55 -1.47 17.73
C ASP A 24 6.06 -2.65 16.88
N ALA A 25 6.96 -2.38 15.92
CA ALA A 25 7.61 -3.39 15.08
C ALA A 25 8.61 -4.30 15.82
N THR A 26 9.08 -3.91 17.01
CA THR A 26 9.96 -4.78 17.82
C THR A 26 9.21 -5.93 18.50
N ASP A 27 7.91 -5.74 18.75
CA ASP A 27 7.04 -6.72 19.41
C ASP A 27 5.60 -6.60 18.88
N VAL A 28 5.34 -7.32 17.79
CA VAL A 28 4.02 -7.37 17.13
C VAL A 28 2.97 -7.94 18.08
N ARG A 29 3.31 -8.97 18.86
CA ARG A 29 2.40 -9.61 19.80
C ARG A 29 1.91 -8.63 20.87
N ALA A 30 2.83 -7.91 21.51
CA ALA A 30 2.48 -6.87 22.48
C ALA A 30 1.66 -5.73 21.84
N THR A 31 1.94 -5.39 20.57
CA THR A 31 1.15 -4.41 19.83
C THR A 31 -0.27 -4.90 19.55
N ALA A 32 -0.45 -6.16 19.14
CA ALA A 32 -1.76 -6.77 18.96
C ALA A 32 -2.56 -6.76 20.28
N THR A 33 -1.94 -7.14 21.40
CA THR A 33 -2.58 -7.10 22.73
C THR A 33 -3.01 -5.67 23.10
N ARG A 34 -2.18 -4.65 22.87
CA ARG A 34 -2.55 -3.24 23.13
C ARG A 34 -3.70 -2.75 22.25
N LYS A 35 -3.86 -3.31 21.05
CA LYS A 35 -4.91 -2.95 20.09
C LYS A 35 -6.15 -3.85 20.16
N ASP A 36 -6.19 -4.79 21.10
CA ASP A 36 -7.24 -5.81 21.24
C ASP A 36 -7.48 -6.61 19.95
N LEU A 37 -6.38 -6.99 19.29
CA LEU A 37 -6.40 -7.79 18.07
C LEU A 37 -6.03 -9.24 18.36
N LEU A 38 -6.77 -10.16 17.74
CA LEU A 38 -6.37 -11.57 17.67
C LEU A 38 -5.35 -11.72 16.56
N LEU A 39 -4.24 -12.39 16.88
CA LEU A 39 -3.16 -12.66 15.96
C LEU A 39 -2.70 -14.09 16.17
N ASP A 40 -2.76 -14.93 15.15
CA ASP A 40 -2.16 -16.25 15.23
C ASP A 40 -0.62 -16.18 15.08
N TRP A 41 0.08 -17.30 15.30
CA TRP A 41 1.54 -17.33 15.25
C TRP A 41 2.11 -17.17 13.84
N ARG A 42 1.35 -17.53 12.79
CA ARG A 42 1.76 -17.35 11.39
C ARG A 42 1.60 -15.91 10.96
N GLU A 43 0.49 -15.29 11.33
CA GLU A 43 0.24 -13.87 11.10
C GLU A 43 1.29 -13.02 11.81
N GLU A 44 1.63 -13.35 13.06
CA GLU A 44 2.71 -12.69 13.79
C GLU A 44 4.06 -12.79 13.06
N ALA A 45 4.45 -14.00 12.63
CA ALA A 45 5.70 -14.20 11.91
C ALA A 45 5.73 -13.40 10.59
N ASN A 46 4.64 -13.46 9.82
CA ASN A 46 4.52 -12.73 8.56
C ASN A 46 4.59 -11.21 8.76
N GLU A 47 3.89 -10.66 9.76
CA GLU A 47 3.94 -9.23 10.06
C GLU A 47 5.30 -8.79 10.60
N LEU A 48 5.99 -9.62 11.37
CA LEU A 48 7.36 -9.36 11.84
C LEU A 48 8.35 -9.28 10.67
N ASP A 49 8.28 -10.23 9.74
CA ASP A 49 9.15 -10.24 8.56
C ASP A 49 8.86 -9.03 7.67
N ALA A 50 7.59 -8.72 7.43
CA ALA A 50 7.19 -7.52 6.68
C ALA A 50 7.66 -6.23 7.36
N ALA A 51 7.57 -6.12 8.69
CA ALA A 51 8.05 -4.95 9.42
C ALA A 51 9.57 -4.79 9.35
N ARG A 52 10.33 -5.89 9.30
CA ARG A 52 11.79 -5.87 9.16
C ARG A 52 12.25 -5.52 7.75
N GLU A 53 11.66 -6.16 6.75
CA GLU A 53 12.08 -6.03 5.35
C GLU A 53 11.50 -4.78 4.68
N HIS A 54 10.33 -4.33 5.14
CA HIS A 54 9.53 -3.30 4.47
C HIS A 54 9.05 -2.18 5.41
N PHE A 55 9.81 -1.86 6.46
CA PHE A 55 9.42 -0.84 7.44
C PHE A 55 9.00 0.51 6.80
N ASP A 56 9.78 1.01 5.85
CA ASP A 56 9.49 2.30 5.20
C ASP A 56 8.22 2.23 4.33
N LEU A 57 7.97 1.10 3.67
CA LEU A 57 6.70 0.86 2.98
C LEU A 57 5.55 0.78 3.99
N GLY A 58 5.72 0.07 5.11
CA GLY A 58 4.74 0.03 6.20
C GLY A 58 4.36 1.43 6.70
N CYS A 59 5.34 2.34 6.85
CA CYS A 59 5.08 3.74 7.20
C CYS A 59 4.21 4.47 6.16
N TRP A 60 4.43 4.20 4.86
CA TRP A 60 3.57 4.73 3.80
C TRP A 60 2.16 4.14 3.87
N LEU A 61 2.03 2.84 4.11
CA LEU A 61 0.73 2.18 4.26
C LEU A 61 -0.06 2.71 5.46
N TYR A 62 0.62 2.97 6.59
CA TYR A 62 0.04 3.65 7.74
C TYR A 62 -0.48 5.05 7.40
N TYR A 63 0.27 5.80 6.60
CA TYR A 63 -0.18 7.11 6.11
C TYR A 63 -1.42 6.99 5.21
N TYR A 64 -1.47 5.97 4.36
CA TYR A 64 -2.55 5.75 3.39
C TYR A 64 -3.83 5.21 3.99
N ALA A 65 -3.77 4.29 4.96
CA ALA A 65 -4.92 3.59 5.52
C ALA A 65 -6.13 4.51 5.85
N PRO A 66 -5.98 5.65 6.57
CA PRO A 66 -7.11 6.53 6.88
C PRO A 66 -7.54 7.45 5.71
N ARG A 67 -6.86 7.41 4.57
CA ARG A 67 -7.02 8.34 3.44
C ARG A 67 -7.67 7.71 2.22
N ILE A 68 -7.28 6.49 1.89
CA ILE A 68 -7.68 5.78 0.66
C ILE A 68 -9.21 5.65 0.49
N ARG A 69 -9.99 5.62 1.57
CA ARG A 69 -11.47 5.57 1.51
C ARG A 69 -12.15 6.92 1.29
N ARG A 70 -11.41 8.03 1.23
CA ARG A 70 -11.96 9.37 1.03
C ARG A 70 -12.22 9.59 -0.46
N ALA A 71 -13.25 10.35 -0.82
CA ALA A 71 -13.52 10.68 -2.22
C ALA A 71 -12.36 11.41 -2.91
N SER A 72 -11.53 12.16 -2.16
CA SER A 72 -10.38 12.90 -2.69
C SER A 72 -9.07 12.09 -2.71
N SER A 73 -9.12 10.76 -2.57
CA SER A 73 -7.95 9.91 -2.33
C SER A 73 -7.28 9.38 -3.58
N PHE A 74 -7.68 9.81 -4.78
CA PHE A 74 -7.19 9.25 -6.05
C PHE A 74 -5.67 9.16 -6.11
N ASP A 75 -4.95 10.27 -5.86
CA ASP A 75 -3.49 10.29 -5.89
C ASP A 75 -2.87 9.38 -4.80
N ASP A 76 -3.46 9.34 -3.61
CA ASP A 76 -3.02 8.49 -2.51
C ASP A 76 -3.19 6.99 -2.88
N ARG A 77 -4.28 6.63 -3.56
CA ARG A 77 -4.54 5.25 -4.03
C ARG A 77 -3.58 4.83 -5.13
N VAL A 78 -3.34 5.68 -6.12
CA VAL A 78 -2.35 5.43 -7.19
C VAL A 78 -0.96 5.22 -6.58
N ASP A 79 -0.52 6.11 -5.69
CA ASP A 79 0.81 5.98 -5.09
C ASP A 79 0.91 4.77 -4.14
N CYS A 80 -0.17 4.44 -3.41
CA CYS A 80 -0.25 3.24 -2.59
C CYS A 80 -0.05 1.96 -3.41
N ALA A 81 -0.81 1.80 -4.51
CA ALA A 81 -0.66 0.64 -5.40
C ALA A 81 0.74 0.58 -6.02
N ARG A 82 1.24 1.71 -6.52
CA ARG A 82 2.57 1.80 -7.13
C ARG A 82 3.65 1.31 -6.18
N ARG A 83 3.67 1.80 -4.93
CA ARG A 83 4.67 1.42 -3.92
C ARG A 83 4.58 -0.04 -3.51
N LEU A 84 3.37 -0.58 -3.33
CA LEU A 84 3.16 -2.01 -3.04
C LEU A 84 3.74 -2.87 -4.17
N PHE A 85 3.39 -2.56 -5.42
CA PHE A 85 3.83 -3.35 -6.56
C PHE A 85 5.33 -3.21 -6.81
N GLU A 86 5.91 -2.02 -6.70
CA GLU A 86 7.36 -1.82 -6.80
C GLU A 86 8.14 -2.63 -5.76
N ALA A 87 7.58 -2.81 -4.56
CA ALA A 87 8.14 -3.69 -3.53
C ALA A 87 7.94 -5.19 -3.81
N GLY A 88 7.25 -5.55 -4.90
CA GLY A 88 6.92 -6.94 -5.23
C GLY A 88 5.73 -7.50 -4.47
N ILE A 89 4.95 -6.64 -3.80
CA ILE A 89 3.80 -7.01 -3.00
C ILE A 89 2.54 -6.77 -3.80
N PHE A 90 1.97 -7.84 -4.34
CA PHE A 90 0.79 -7.74 -5.20
C PHE A 90 -0.51 -7.88 -4.41
N ARG A 91 -0.53 -8.69 -3.35
CA ARG A 91 -1.68 -8.85 -2.44
C ARG A 91 -1.17 -8.86 -1.00
N PRO A 92 -1.30 -7.75 -0.26
CA PRO A 92 -0.71 -7.65 1.07
C PRO A 92 -1.44 -8.48 2.13
N GLY A 93 -2.70 -8.86 1.90
CA GLY A 93 -3.49 -9.54 2.92
C GLY A 93 -3.50 -8.72 4.21
N TYR A 94 -3.17 -9.36 5.33
CA TYR A 94 -3.00 -8.73 6.64
C TYR A 94 -1.54 -8.50 7.05
N GLN A 95 -0.56 -8.66 6.15
CA GLN A 95 0.88 -8.60 6.50
C GLN A 95 1.36 -7.23 7.04
N PHE A 96 0.54 -6.18 6.93
CA PHE A 96 0.82 -4.84 7.42
C PHE A 96 -0.26 -4.32 8.38
N PHE A 97 -1.12 -5.20 8.90
CA PHE A 97 -2.34 -4.79 9.58
C PHE A 97 -2.10 -4.38 11.03
N THR A 98 -1.49 -5.24 11.86
CA THR A 98 -1.36 -5.00 13.29
C THR A 98 -0.53 -3.76 13.58
N ILE A 99 0.62 -3.59 12.93
CA ILE A 99 1.48 -2.42 13.16
C ILE A 99 0.96 -1.20 12.39
N PHE A 100 0.79 -1.33 11.08
CA PHE A 100 0.58 -0.20 10.17
C PHE A 100 -0.89 0.08 9.85
N GLY A 101 -1.81 -0.79 10.26
CA GLY A 101 -3.25 -0.57 10.07
C GLY A 101 -3.71 -0.73 8.61
N PHE A 102 -2.95 -1.45 7.78
CA PHE A 102 -3.28 -1.66 6.37
C PHE A 102 -3.51 -3.14 6.08
N GLY A 103 -4.76 -3.51 5.76
CA GLY A 103 -5.16 -4.87 5.44
C GLY A 103 -5.87 -5.00 4.10
N GLU A 104 -6.59 -6.11 3.92
CA GLU A 104 -7.33 -6.41 2.68
C GLU A 104 -8.33 -5.32 2.34
N ARG A 105 -9.11 -4.84 3.33
CA ARG A 105 -10.14 -3.84 3.07
C ARG A 105 -9.54 -2.51 2.60
N GLU A 106 -8.38 -2.13 3.14
CA GLU A 106 -7.62 -0.97 2.65
C GLU A 106 -7.13 -1.21 1.22
N PHE A 107 -6.56 -2.37 0.93
CA PHE A 107 -6.11 -2.71 -0.42
C PHE A 107 -7.26 -2.71 -1.45
N ASP A 108 -8.40 -3.34 -1.14
CA ASP A 108 -9.56 -3.37 -2.02
C ASP A 108 -10.08 -1.95 -2.30
N SER A 109 -10.10 -1.09 -1.28
CA SER A 109 -10.51 0.31 -1.44
C SER A 109 -9.61 1.10 -2.40
N VAL A 110 -8.41 0.61 -2.75
CA VAL A 110 -7.57 1.22 -3.79
C VAL A 110 -8.26 1.12 -5.17
N PHE A 111 -8.94 0.00 -5.44
CA PHE A 111 -9.51 -0.33 -6.75
C PHE A 111 -11.05 -0.45 -6.75
N GLU A 112 -11.73 -0.27 -5.61
CA GLU A 112 -13.20 -0.39 -5.54
C GLU A 112 -13.94 0.96 -5.45
N MET A 113 -13.20 2.08 -5.34
CA MET A 113 -13.81 3.39 -5.55
C MET A 113 -14.11 3.50 -7.05
N GLY A 114 -15.28 4.05 -7.44
CA GLY A 114 -15.84 3.99 -8.80
C GLY A 114 -15.02 4.59 -9.96
N ASP A 115 -13.74 4.87 -9.74
CA ASP A 115 -12.72 5.33 -10.67
C ASP A 115 -11.53 4.35 -10.78
N ALA A 116 -11.76 3.06 -10.48
CA ALA A 116 -10.77 1.98 -10.54
C ALA A 116 -9.97 1.95 -11.86
N GLU A 117 -10.66 2.11 -12.99
CA GLU A 117 -10.03 2.15 -14.31
C GLU A 117 -9.04 3.31 -14.46
N ALA A 118 -9.36 4.47 -13.88
CA ALA A 118 -8.46 5.62 -13.90
C ALA A 118 -7.21 5.40 -13.03
N VAL A 119 -7.35 4.68 -11.90
CA VAL A 119 -6.18 4.27 -11.09
C VAL A 119 -5.28 3.33 -11.88
N ILE A 120 -5.84 2.33 -12.55
CA ILE A 120 -5.09 1.39 -13.40
C ILE A 120 -4.41 2.14 -14.56
N GLU A 121 -5.09 3.09 -15.19
CA GLU A 121 -4.49 3.90 -16.26
C GLU A 121 -3.34 4.78 -15.77
N GLN A 122 -3.41 5.34 -14.57
CA GLN A 122 -2.26 6.05 -13.99
C GLN A 122 -1.10 5.11 -13.69
N LEU A 123 -1.37 3.92 -13.13
CA LEU A 123 -0.34 2.91 -12.88
C LEU A 123 0.36 2.44 -14.17
N ARG A 124 -0.34 2.46 -15.31
CA ARG A 124 0.24 2.12 -16.62
C ARG A 124 1.41 3.03 -17.00
N SER A 125 1.40 4.28 -16.54
CA SER A 125 2.51 5.21 -16.79
C SER A 125 3.83 4.81 -16.12
N HIS A 126 3.80 3.77 -15.26
CA HIS A 126 4.94 3.19 -14.54
C HIS A 126 5.37 1.81 -15.07
N LEU A 127 4.97 1.43 -16.30
CA LEU A 127 5.31 0.14 -16.90
C LEU A 127 6.80 -0.03 -17.22
N GLU A 128 7.64 1.00 -17.09
CA GLU A 128 9.11 0.84 -17.08
C GLU A 128 9.59 -0.03 -15.90
N SER A 129 8.82 -0.10 -14.82
CA SER A 129 9.11 -0.99 -13.68
C SER A 129 8.69 -2.42 -14.00
N PRO A 130 9.63 -3.41 -13.99
CA PRO A 130 9.29 -4.81 -14.25
C PRO A 130 8.34 -5.38 -13.19
N ARG A 131 8.33 -4.81 -11.99
CA ARG A 131 7.40 -5.20 -10.93
C ARG A 131 5.98 -4.72 -11.21
N ILE A 132 5.81 -3.52 -11.76
CA ILE A 132 4.51 -3.01 -12.20
C ILE A 132 4.00 -3.83 -13.39
N GLN A 133 4.85 -4.19 -14.35
CA GLN A 133 4.47 -5.10 -15.43
C GLN A 133 3.97 -6.45 -14.91
N GLU A 134 4.65 -7.03 -13.91
CA GLU A 134 4.22 -8.27 -13.27
C GLU A 134 2.87 -8.11 -12.55
N ALA A 135 2.60 -6.96 -11.91
CA ALA A 135 1.28 -6.67 -11.35
C ALA A 135 0.20 -6.69 -12.44
N PHE A 136 0.42 -5.97 -13.54
CA PHE A 136 -0.51 -5.96 -14.69
C PHE A 136 -0.79 -7.36 -15.21
N LYS A 137 0.25 -8.19 -15.38
CA LYS A 137 0.13 -9.59 -15.79
C LYS A 137 -0.70 -10.42 -14.80
N ARG A 138 -0.44 -10.30 -13.49
CA ARG A 138 -1.14 -11.06 -12.44
C ARG A 138 -2.63 -10.73 -12.36
N TYR A 139 -2.98 -9.46 -12.59
CA TYR A 139 -4.35 -9.01 -12.55
C TYR A 139 -5.07 -9.08 -13.91
N GLY A 140 -4.38 -9.51 -14.98
CA GLY A 140 -4.94 -9.59 -16.32
C GLY A 140 -5.25 -8.21 -16.93
N TRP A 141 -4.61 -7.15 -16.44
CA TRP A 141 -4.77 -5.81 -16.99
C TRP A 141 -4.00 -5.68 -18.31
N PRO A 142 -4.58 -5.05 -19.35
CA PRO A 142 -3.87 -4.84 -20.60
C PRO A 142 -2.66 -3.96 -20.32
N VAL A 143 -1.52 -4.19 -21.01
CA VAL A 143 -0.30 -3.34 -20.91
C VAL A 143 -0.31 -2.19 -21.93
N GLU A 144 -1.01 -2.38 -23.04
CA GLU A 144 -1.28 -1.33 -24.02
C GLU A 144 -2.45 -0.47 -23.56
N ARG A 145 -2.39 0.83 -23.88
CA ARG A 145 -3.57 1.70 -23.70
C ARG A 145 -4.68 1.16 -24.59
N MET A 146 -5.87 0.99 -24.03
CA MET A 146 -7.05 0.78 -24.87
C MET A 146 -7.20 2.03 -25.72
N GLN A 147 -7.00 1.91 -27.04
CA GLN A 147 -7.46 2.94 -27.96
C GLN A 147 -8.96 3.05 -27.75
N GLN A 148 -9.42 4.20 -27.25
CA GLN A 148 -10.84 4.51 -27.31
C GLN A 148 -11.21 4.51 -28.78
N SER A 149 -11.88 3.43 -29.21
CA SER A 149 -12.51 3.39 -30.51
C SER A 149 -13.62 4.44 -30.49
N LEU A 150 -13.34 5.58 -31.12
CA LEU A 150 -14.35 6.57 -31.47
C LEU A 150 -15.29 5.90 -32.49
N PHE A 151 -16.41 5.37 -32.00
CA PHE A 151 -17.57 5.01 -32.79
C PHE A 151 -18.77 5.81 -32.29
#